data_AF-A0A946S1U8-F1
#
_entry.id   AF-A0A946S1U8-F1
#
_cell.length_a   1.000
_cell.length_b   1.000
_cell.length_c   1.000
_cell.angle_alpha   90.00
_cell.angle_beta   90.00
_cell.angle_gamma   90.00
#
_symmetry.space_group_name_H-M   'P 1'
#
loop_
_entity.id
_entity.type
_entity.pdbx_description
1 polymer ?
#
loop_
_entity_poly.entity_id
_entity_poly.type
_entity_poly.pdbx_seq_one_letter_code
_entity_poly.pdbx_strand_id
1 'polypeptide(L)'
;MNEPVRSVIADWTSIIAGVMTVIGVPGLAIWSFRKRFEKLSALRVYRLMIVLVKVSMILLYWGVLLIPTYFLYGFLLVCSKGSLAAGTLFWEKGYAIAYLFSYGVTIPLLIFTAFIGAAIIYTGSSKPFQIIRDNWNMIQITFESSKYSSFKILDARYGAKASFNDVKSILSEIATDEKLEFKVGNDLFDDPIYGEPKRLYLKIEIGDEILEQEYNEGKSVTIFFDESRPQD
;
A
#
# COMPACT_ATOMS: atom_id res chain seq x y z
N MET A 1 5.70 -3.51 21.06
CA MET A 1 4.99 -3.08 19.84
C MET A 1 4.50 -1.66 20.08
N ASN A 2 5.17 -0.69 19.47
CA ASN A 2 5.11 0.72 19.87
C ASN A 2 3.75 1.34 19.54
N GLU A 3 3.16 2.06 20.51
CA GLU A 3 1.88 2.75 20.38
C GLU A 3 1.69 3.63 19.12
N PRO A 4 2.70 4.35 18.57
CA PRO A 4 2.50 5.17 17.38
C PRO A 4 2.07 4.36 16.15
N VAL A 5 2.56 3.14 15.97
CA VAL A 5 2.22 2.30 14.80
C VAL A 5 0.78 1.81 14.85
N ARG A 6 0.22 1.61 16.06
CA ARG A 6 -1.20 1.25 16.22
C ARG A 6 -2.14 2.37 15.77
N SER A 7 -1.77 3.63 16.02
CA SER A 7 -2.60 4.79 15.66
C SER A 7 -2.71 4.98 14.14
N VAL A 8 -1.57 4.89 13.44
CA VAL A 8 -1.53 5.01 11.97
C VAL A 8 -2.32 3.89 11.30
N ILE A 9 -2.17 2.63 11.78
CA ILE A 9 -2.93 1.49 11.24
C ILE A 9 -4.45 1.65 11.52
N ALA A 10 -4.82 2.21 12.68
CA ALA A 10 -6.21 2.46 13.02
C ALA A 10 -6.84 3.53 12.09
N ASP A 11 -6.10 4.58 11.74
CA ASP A 11 -6.58 5.63 10.84
C ASP A 11 -6.78 5.12 9.42
N TRP A 12 -5.81 4.39 8.86
CA TRP A 12 -5.95 3.79 7.53
C TRP A 12 -7.10 2.81 7.43
N THR A 13 -7.31 1.99 8.46
CA THR A 13 -8.44 1.04 8.48
C THR A 13 -9.79 1.76 8.55
N SER A 14 -9.88 2.93 9.20
CA SER A 14 -11.11 3.72 9.24
C SER A 14 -11.45 4.36 7.88
N ILE A 15 -10.45 4.87 7.16
CA ILE A 15 -10.61 5.48 5.84
C ILE A 15 -11.03 4.42 4.82
N ILE A 16 -10.35 3.27 4.84
CA ILE A 16 -10.69 2.15 3.97
C ILE A 16 -12.09 1.61 4.31
N ALA A 17 -12.45 1.53 5.59
CA ALA A 17 -13.81 1.15 5.99
C ALA A 17 -14.86 2.18 5.50
N GLY A 18 -14.56 3.48 5.52
CA GLY A 18 -15.42 4.53 4.98
C GLY A 18 -15.68 4.36 3.48
N VAL A 19 -14.60 4.19 2.69
CA VAL A 19 -14.70 3.94 1.24
C VAL A 19 -15.45 2.62 0.96
N MET A 20 -15.20 1.58 1.76
CA MET A 20 -15.86 0.28 1.62
C MET A 20 -17.34 0.30 2.02
N THR A 21 -17.74 1.18 2.94
CA THR A 21 -19.13 1.36 3.36
C THR A 21 -19.94 2.05 2.26
N VAL A 22 -19.32 3.01 1.55
CA VAL A 22 -19.90 3.64 0.35
C VAL A 22 -20.09 2.61 -0.78
N ILE A 23 -19.25 1.57 -0.85
CA ILE A 23 -19.32 0.48 -1.83
C ILE A 23 -20.22 -0.70 -1.34
N GLY A 24 -20.72 -0.65 -0.11
CA GLY A 24 -21.74 -1.57 0.43
C GLY A 24 -21.21 -2.87 1.08
N VAL A 25 -21.63 -4.02 0.54
CA VAL A 25 -21.38 -5.41 1.01
C VAL A 25 -19.94 -5.73 1.50
N PRO A 26 -18.86 -5.17 0.91
CA PRO A 26 -17.50 -5.57 1.27
C PRO A 26 -17.06 -4.98 2.61
N GLY A 27 -17.54 -3.78 2.93
CA GLY A 27 -17.28 -3.11 4.21
C GLY A 27 -17.86 -3.90 5.40
N LEU A 28 -19.04 -4.49 5.23
CA LEU A 28 -19.65 -5.36 6.25
C LEU A 28 -18.85 -6.65 6.48
N ALA A 29 -18.33 -7.26 5.42
CA ALA A 29 -17.47 -8.44 5.54
C ALA A 29 -16.19 -8.11 6.32
N ILE A 30 -15.52 -7.00 5.99
CA ILE A 30 -14.30 -6.57 6.68
C ILE A 30 -14.56 -6.23 8.15
N TRP A 31 -15.67 -5.54 8.45
CA TRP A 31 -16.08 -5.24 9.82
C TRP A 31 -16.35 -6.52 10.62
N SER A 32 -17.05 -7.50 10.02
CA SER A 32 -17.29 -8.81 10.64
C SER A 32 -16.00 -9.59 10.92
N PHE A 33 -14.95 -9.39 10.12
CA PHE A 33 -13.68 -10.09 10.29
C PHE A 33 -12.64 -9.32 11.13
N ARG A 34 -12.92 -8.06 11.51
CA ARG A 34 -12.01 -7.20 12.29
C ARG A 34 -11.41 -7.89 13.52
N LYS A 35 -12.22 -8.61 14.31
CA LYS A 35 -11.74 -9.32 15.50
C LYS A 35 -10.87 -10.56 15.21
N ARG A 36 -10.92 -11.13 14.00
CA ARG A 36 -10.07 -12.27 13.59
C ARG A 36 -8.73 -11.84 13.00
N PHE A 37 -8.58 -10.57 12.61
CA PHE A 37 -7.37 -10.07 11.94
C PHE A 37 -6.22 -9.73 12.89
N GLU A 38 -6.44 -9.59 14.20
CA GLU A 38 -5.36 -9.31 15.17
C GLU A 38 -4.26 -10.38 15.22
N LYS A 39 -4.53 -11.60 14.73
CA LYS A 39 -3.57 -12.72 14.68
C LYS A 39 -2.94 -12.97 13.29
N LEU A 40 -3.37 -12.27 12.24
CA LEU A 40 -2.94 -12.53 10.87
C LEU A 40 -1.85 -11.54 10.43
N SER A 41 -0.86 -12.03 9.68
CA SER A 41 0.18 -11.17 9.12
C SER A 41 -0.43 -10.15 8.16
N ALA A 42 0.01 -8.89 8.24
CA ALA A 42 -0.52 -7.76 7.47
C ALA A 42 -0.61 -8.05 5.95
N LEU A 43 0.35 -8.81 5.42
CA LEU A 43 0.42 -9.21 4.02
C LEU A 43 -0.72 -10.16 3.57
N ARG A 44 -1.23 -11.01 4.48
CA ARG A 44 -2.41 -11.86 4.21
C ARG A 44 -3.69 -11.04 4.24
N VAL A 45 -3.79 -10.09 5.18
CA VAL A 45 -4.95 -9.18 5.27
C VAL A 45 -5.07 -8.36 3.98
N TYR A 46 -3.96 -7.77 3.52
CA TYR A 46 -3.91 -7.00 2.28
C TYR A 46 -4.34 -7.82 1.06
N ARG A 47 -3.84 -9.04 0.89
CA ARG A 47 -4.26 -9.93 -0.21
C ARG A 47 -5.76 -10.24 -0.16
N LEU A 48 -6.29 -10.49 1.03
CA LEU A 48 -7.70 -10.80 1.22
C LEU A 48 -8.59 -9.58 0.92
N MET A 49 -8.14 -8.37 1.26
CA MET A 49 -8.84 -7.13 0.88
C MET A 49 -8.91 -6.95 -0.63
N ILE A 50 -7.82 -7.15 -1.36
CA ILE A 50 -7.80 -7.04 -2.82
C ILE A 50 -8.80 -8.00 -3.46
N VAL A 51 -8.84 -9.25 -2.97
CA VAL A 51 -9.79 -10.25 -3.47
C VAL A 51 -11.22 -9.80 -3.22
N LEU A 52 -11.52 -9.29 -2.02
CA LEU A 52 -12.85 -8.75 -1.69
C LEU A 52 -13.26 -7.60 -2.61
N VAL A 53 -12.38 -6.62 -2.85
CA VAL A 53 -12.66 -5.51 -3.78
C VAL A 53 -12.99 -6.03 -5.17
N LYS A 54 -12.19 -6.97 -5.69
CA LYS A 54 -12.41 -7.57 -7.00
C LYS A 54 -13.76 -8.27 -7.09
N VAL A 55 -14.09 -9.13 -6.12
CA VAL A 55 -15.41 -9.82 -6.04
C VAL A 55 -16.56 -8.82 -6.09
N SER A 56 -16.39 -7.69 -5.41
CA SER A 56 -17.43 -6.66 -5.28
C SER A 56 -17.63 -5.89 -6.58
N MET A 57 -16.54 -5.52 -7.26
CA MET A 57 -16.62 -4.91 -8.58
C MET A 57 -17.27 -5.85 -9.60
N ILE A 58 -17.03 -7.16 -9.50
CA ILE A 58 -17.67 -8.15 -10.39
C ILE A 58 -19.17 -8.23 -10.12
N LEU A 59 -19.58 -8.30 -8.85
CA LEU A 59 -21.00 -8.32 -8.48
C LEU A 59 -21.72 -7.05 -8.93
N LEU A 60 -21.07 -5.89 -8.78
CA LEU A 60 -21.60 -4.61 -9.25
C LEU A 60 -21.70 -4.56 -10.79
N TYR A 61 -20.66 -5.01 -11.48
CA TYR A 61 -20.64 -5.12 -12.94
C TYR A 61 -21.74 -6.05 -13.46
N TRP A 62 -21.89 -7.22 -12.83
CA TRP A 62 -22.98 -8.16 -13.12
C TRP A 62 -24.35 -7.53 -12.87
N GLY A 63 -24.54 -6.83 -11.76
CA GLY A 63 -25.80 -6.14 -11.46
C GLY A 63 -26.14 -5.08 -12.50
N VAL A 64 -25.19 -4.20 -12.83
CA VAL A 64 -25.38 -3.09 -13.78
C VAL A 64 -25.66 -3.59 -15.20
N LEU A 65 -25.11 -4.74 -15.61
CA LEU A 65 -25.25 -5.23 -16.99
C LEU A 65 -26.33 -6.29 -17.16
N LEU A 66 -26.63 -7.08 -16.12
CA LEU A 66 -27.77 -8.00 -16.18
C LEU A 66 -29.09 -7.23 -16.32
N ILE A 67 -29.25 -6.10 -15.62
CA ILE A 67 -30.49 -5.31 -15.65
C ILE A 67 -30.86 -4.87 -17.08
N PRO A 68 -29.98 -4.18 -17.85
CA PRO A 68 -30.25 -3.82 -19.24
C PRO A 68 -30.43 -5.03 -20.16
N THR A 69 -29.69 -6.12 -19.93
CA THR A 69 -29.78 -7.31 -20.77
C THR A 69 -31.12 -8.02 -20.61
N TYR A 70 -31.62 -8.15 -19.37
CA TYR A 70 -32.95 -8.66 -19.08
C TYR A 70 -34.04 -7.73 -19.63
N PHE A 71 -33.85 -6.42 -19.51
CA PHE A 71 -34.77 -5.44 -20.07
C PHE A 71 -34.83 -5.54 -21.60
N LEU A 72 -33.67 -5.67 -22.26
CA LEU A 72 -33.58 -5.85 -23.72
C LEU A 72 -34.25 -7.15 -24.17
N TYR A 73 -34.07 -8.26 -23.44
CA TYR A 73 -34.76 -9.52 -23.71
C TYR A 73 -36.30 -9.34 -23.66
N GLY A 74 -36.79 -8.72 -22.59
CA GLY A 74 -38.22 -8.42 -22.43
C GLY A 74 -38.75 -7.49 -23.53
N PHE A 75 -37.99 -6.45 -23.87
CA PHE A 75 -38.33 -5.50 -24.93
C PHE A 75 -38.44 -6.20 -26.30
N LEU A 76 -37.47 -7.04 -26.66
CA LEU A 76 -37.49 -7.79 -27.91
C LEU A 76 -38.69 -8.75 -28.00
N LEU A 77 -39.05 -9.39 -26.88
CA LEU A 77 -40.25 -10.23 -26.81
C LEU A 77 -41.54 -9.42 -26.98
N VAL A 78 -41.65 -8.25 -26.33
CA VAL A 78 -42.81 -7.36 -26.47
C VAL A 78 -42.92 -6.85 -27.91
N CYS A 79 -41.83 -6.42 -28.54
CA CYS A 79 -41.81 -6.00 -29.94
C CYS A 79 -42.21 -7.13 -30.89
N SER A 80 -41.80 -8.37 -30.61
CA SER A 80 -42.12 -9.51 -31.47
C SER A 80 -43.53 -10.06 -31.28
N LYS A 81 -44.09 -9.98 -30.06
CA LYS A 81 -45.45 -10.48 -29.73
C LYS A 81 -46.53 -9.42 -29.86
N GLY A 82 -46.18 -8.12 -29.85
CA GLY A 82 -47.11 -7.00 -29.92
C GLY A 82 -47.96 -6.78 -28.66
N SER A 83 -47.62 -7.41 -27.54
CA SER A 83 -48.40 -7.37 -26.29
C SER A 83 -47.50 -7.32 -25.06
N LEU A 84 -47.86 -6.48 -24.08
CA LEU A 84 -47.20 -6.38 -22.77
C LEU A 84 -47.50 -7.60 -21.86
N ALA A 85 -48.55 -8.37 -22.16
CA ALA A 85 -48.88 -9.62 -21.44
C ALA A 85 -47.90 -10.76 -21.74
N ALA A 86 -46.97 -10.56 -22.69
CA ALA A 86 -45.90 -11.48 -23.06
C ALA A 86 -44.79 -11.65 -22.01
N GLY A 87 -44.89 -10.99 -20.85
CA GLY A 87 -43.87 -10.98 -19.80
C GLY A 87 -43.60 -12.32 -19.10
N THR A 88 -44.15 -13.43 -19.58
CA THR A 88 -43.75 -14.75 -19.09
C THR A 88 -42.34 -15.04 -19.56
N LEU A 89 -41.38 -15.05 -18.63
CA LEU A 89 -39.99 -15.49 -18.84
C LEU A 89 -39.86 -16.94 -19.35
N PHE A 90 -40.96 -17.68 -19.40
CA PHE A 90 -41.02 -19.07 -19.82
C PHE A 90 -41.37 -19.19 -21.30
N TRP A 91 -40.87 -20.28 -21.88
CA TRP A 91 -41.13 -20.64 -23.28
C TRP A 91 -42.62 -20.90 -23.50
N GLU A 92 -43.20 -20.18 -24.45
CA GLU A 92 -44.61 -20.32 -24.83
C GLU A 92 -44.73 -20.97 -26.23
N LYS A 93 -45.60 -21.98 -26.35
CA LYS A 93 -45.88 -22.63 -27.63
C LYS A 93 -46.50 -21.60 -28.60
N GLY A 94 -45.88 -21.42 -29.76
CA GLY A 94 -46.35 -20.51 -30.82
C GLY A 94 -45.40 -19.35 -31.15
N TYR A 95 -44.41 -19.07 -30.30
CA TYR A 95 -43.49 -17.93 -30.47
C TYR A 95 -42.02 -18.33 -30.56
N ALA A 96 -41.73 -19.55 -31.03
CA ALA A 96 -40.38 -20.10 -31.08
C ALA A 96 -39.37 -19.18 -31.80
N ILE A 97 -39.79 -18.52 -32.88
CA ILE A 97 -38.95 -17.60 -33.66
C ILE A 97 -38.60 -16.34 -32.85
N ALA A 98 -39.56 -15.79 -32.09
CA ALA A 98 -39.34 -14.62 -31.24
C ALA A 98 -38.32 -14.93 -30.14
N TYR A 99 -38.45 -16.10 -29.49
CA TYR A 99 -37.49 -16.56 -28.49
C TYR A 99 -36.11 -16.80 -29.11
N LEU A 100 -36.03 -17.50 -30.25
CA LEU A 100 -34.76 -17.71 -30.98
C LEU A 100 -34.07 -16.39 -31.32
N PHE A 101 -34.81 -15.41 -31.82
CA PHE A 101 -34.27 -14.09 -32.13
C PHE A 101 -33.78 -13.36 -30.87
N SER A 102 -34.59 -13.35 -29.81
CA SER A 102 -34.22 -12.73 -28.54
C SER A 102 -32.96 -13.36 -27.94
N TYR A 103 -32.85 -14.70 -27.93
CA TYR A 103 -31.67 -15.43 -27.48
C TYR A 103 -30.45 -15.19 -28.38
N GLY A 104 -30.66 -15.11 -29.70
CA GLY A 104 -29.61 -14.80 -30.66
C GLY A 104 -28.96 -13.45 -30.42
N VAL A 105 -29.69 -12.48 -29.85
CA VAL A 105 -29.16 -11.16 -29.51
C VAL A 105 -28.61 -11.11 -28.08
N THR A 106 -29.30 -11.70 -27.10
CA THR A 106 -28.95 -11.55 -25.68
C THR A 106 -27.83 -12.47 -25.23
N ILE A 107 -27.72 -13.70 -25.77
CA ILE A 107 -26.66 -14.64 -25.39
C ILE A 107 -25.27 -14.12 -25.78
N PRO A 108 -25.02 -13.61 -27.00
CA PRO A 108 -23.72 -13.04 -27.34
C PRO A 108 -23.34 -11.84 -26.46
N LEU A 109 -24.33 -11.00 -26.09
CA LEU A 109 -24.12 -9.88 -25.18
C LEU A 109 -23.72 -10.37 -23.77
N LEU A 110 -24.36 -11.44 -23.27
CA LEU A 110 -23.99 -12.08 -22.01
C LEU A 110 -22.59 -12.71 -22.06
N ILE A 111 -22.25 -13.37 -23.17
CA ILE A 111 -20.91 -13.96 -23.34
C ILE A 111 -19.84 -12.86 -23.37
N PHE A 112 -20.10 -11.76 -24.10
CA PHE A 112 -19.19 -10.62 -24.18
C PHE A 112 -18.97 -9.95 -22.81
N THR A 113 -20.05 -9.74 -22.05
CA THR A 113 -19.97 -9.17 -20.70
C THR A 113 -19.30 -10.12 -19.71
N ALA A 114 -19.61 -11.42 -19.77
CA ALA A 114 -18.90 -12.44 -18.99
C ALA A 114 -17.40 -12.48 -19.33
N PHE A 115 -17.04 -12.32 -20.60
CA PHE A 115 -15.65 -12.25 -21.04
C PHE A 115 -14.93 -11.01 -20.50
N ILE A 116 -15.56 -9.83 -20.55
CA ILE A 116 -14.99 -8.62 -19.93
C ILE A 116 -14.87 -8.80 -18.41
N GLY A 117 -15.88 -9.37 -17.74
CA GLY A 117 -15.82 -9.67 -16.31
C GLY A 117 -14.67 -10.62 -15.96
N ALA A 118 -14.53 -11.70 -16.73
CA ALA A 118 -13.41 -12.63 -16.60
C ALA A 118 -12.07 -11.95 -16.89
N ALA A 119 -11.99 -11.07 -17.89
CA ALA A 119 -10.81 -10.27 -18.18
C ALA A 119 -10.47 -9.32 -17.01
N ILE A 120 -11.44 -8.70 -16.34
CA ILE A 120 -11.20 -7.87 -15.14
C ILE A 120 -10.62 -8.72 -13.99
N ILE A 121 -11.07 -9.97 -13.84
CA ILE A 121 -10.56 -10.92 -12.84
C ILE A 121 -9.12 -11.34 -13.18
N TYR A 122 -8.92 -11.82 -14.41
CA TYR A 122 -7.71 -12.48 -14.89
C TYR A 122 -6.65 -11.53 -15.42
N THR A 123 -6.98 -10.26 -15.65
CA THR A 123 -5.99 -9.20 -15.73
C THR A 123 -5.42 -9.01 -14.33
N GLY A 124 -4.58 -9.98 -13.92
CA GLY A 124 -3.71 -9.96 -12.76
C GLY A 124 -2.61 -8.91 -12.89
N SER A 125 -2.76 -7.99 -13.85
CA SER A 125 -1.95 -6.81 -13.94
C SER A 125 -2.48 -5.84 -12.91
N SER A 126 -1.76 -5.76 -11.79
CA SER A 126 -1.82 -4.60 -10.91
C SER A 126 -1.38 -3.33 -11.64
N LYS A 127 -0.96 -3.35 -12.92
CA LYS A 127 -0.48 -2.19 -13.67
C LYS A 127 -1.43 -0.99 -13.73
N PRO A 128 -2.76 -1.10 -13.86
CA PRO A 128 -3.62 0.09 -13.77
C PRO A 128 -3.60 0.67 -12.36
N PHE A 129 -3.51 -0.17 -11.32
CA PHE A 129 -3.31 0.28 -9.94
C PHE A 129 -1.86 0.68 -9.65
N GLN A 130 -0.87 0.24 -10.41
CA GLN A 130 0.51 0.75 -10.37
C GLN A 130 0.52 2.11 -11.05
N ILE A 131 -0.08 2.31 -12.22
CA ILE A 131 -0.22 3.63 -12.84
C ILE A 131 -0.99 4.58 -11.91
N ILE A 132 -2.05 4.11 -11.25
CA ILE A 132 -2.74 4.92 -10.25
C ILE A 132 -1.88 5.10 -9.01
N ARG A 133 -1.18 4.10 -8.45
CA ARG A 133 -0.26 4.25 -7.30
C ARG A 133 0.95 5.15 -7.62
N ASP A 134 1.49 5.02 -8.81
CA ASP A 134 2.67 5.71 -9.34
C ASP A 134 2.27 7.14 -9.77
N ASN A 135 1.01 7.38 -10.20
CA ASN A 135 0.43 8.72 -10.42
C ASN A 135 -0.27 9.32 -9.17
N TRP A 136 -0.64 8.53 -8.16
CA TRP A 136 -1.29 9.01 -6.91
C TRP A 136 -0.26 9.74 -6.04
N ASN A 137 1.03 9.44 -6.25
CA ASN A 137 2.14 10.27 -5.81
C ASN A 137 2.12 11.71 -6.37
N MET A 138 1.27 12.05 -7.37
CA MET A 138 1.06 13.44 -7.80
C MET A 138 -0.03 14.20 -7.05
N ILE A 139 -0.90 13.55 -6.27
CA ILE A 139 -2.09 14.22 -5.68
C ILE A 139 -2.02 14.36 -4.15
N GLN A 140 -1.07 13.68 -3.49
CA GLN A 140 -0.67 13.98 -2.12
C GLN A 140 0.85 13.82 -2.12
N ILE A 141 1.68 14.86 -2.10
CA ILE A 141 1.62 16.03 -1.25
C ILE A 141 2.76 16.95 -1.76
N THR A 142 2.49 18.24 -1.89
CA THR A 142 3.53 19.27 -1.83
C THR A 142 4.05 19.31 -0.39
N PHE A 143 4.89 18.35 -0.03
CA PHE A 143 5.82 18.40 1.09
C PHE A 143 7.06 17.65 0.60
N GLU A 144 8.19 18.33 0.77
CA GLU A 144 9.53 17.87 0.45
C GLU A 144 9.75 16.39 0.78
N SER A 145 10.32 15.68 -0.18
CA SER A 145 11.43 14.77 0.11
C SER A 145 12.10 14.48 -1.22
N SER A 146 13.10 15.29 -1.53
CA SER A 146 14.15 14.92 -2.45
C SER A 146 14.64 13.50 -2.12
N LYS A 147 14.51 12.60 -3.09
CA LYS A 147 15.67 11.92 -3.69
C LYS A 147 16.88 11.81 -2.74
N TYR A 148 17.01 10.63 -2.11
CA TYR A 148 18.02 10.23 -1.12
C TYR A 148 17.88 10.91 0.24
N SER A 149 17.78 10.13 1.32
CA SER A 149 18.17 10.59 2.65
C SER A 149 19.64 11.03 2.53
N SER A 150 19.87 12.33 2.33
CA SER A 150 21.22 12.88 2.26
C SER A 150 21.82 12.78 3.65
N PHE A 151 22.46 11.66 3.96
CA PHE A 151 23.22 11.51 5.19
C PHE A 151 24.42 12.45 5.11
N LYS A 152 24.51 13.36 6.09
CA LYS A 152 25.63 14.28 6.18
C LYS A 152 26.07 14.42 7.62
N ILE A 153 27.35 14.21 7.84
CA ILE A 153 27.97 14.49 9.15
C ILE A 153 28.23 15.99 9.22
N LEU A 154 27.57 16.67 10.15
CA LEU A 154 27.70 18.12 10.33
C LEU A 154 28.91 18.43 11.21
N ASP A 155 28.99 17.80 12.39
CA ASP A 155 30.05 17.94 13.37
C ASP A 155 30.33 16.57 14.03
N ALA A 156 31.60 16.28 14.30
CA ALA A 156 31.98 15.09 15.07
C ALA A 156 33.26 15.34 15.86
N ARG A 157 33.15 15.24 17.19
CA ARG A 157 34.26 15.53 18.10
C ARG A 157 34.42 14.44 19.14
N TYR A 158 35.64 13.93 19.28
CA TYR A 158 35.98 12.90 20.25
C TYR A 158 36.94 13.45 21.29
N GLY A 159 36.63 13.28 22.58
CA GLY A 159 37.52 13.70 23.65
C GLY A 159 36.85 13.91 25.00
N ALA A 160 37.51 14.66 25.88
CA ALA A 160 37.04 14.94 27.22
C ALA A 160 37.51 16.31 27.72
N LYS A 161 36.73 16.89 28.64
CA LYS A 161 36.97 18.22 29.24
C LYS A 161 37.07 19.32 28.18
N ALA A 162 38.29 19.68 27.78
CA ALA A 162 38.59 20.70 26.79
C ALA A 162 39.53 20.21 25.66
N SER A 163 39.90 18.92 25.67
CA SER A 163 40.74 18.32 24.62
C SER A 163 39.85 17.46 23.72
N PHE A 164 39.71 17.88 22.46
CA PHE A 164 38.86 17.22 21.46
C PHE A 164 39.58 17.12 20.12
N ASN A 165 39.49 15.94 19.49
CA ASN A 165 39.87 15.72 18.10
C ASN A 165 38.64 15.88 17.21
N ASP A 166 38.79 16.54 16.07
CA ASP A 166 37.80 16.51 15.00
C ASP A 166 37.93 15.17 14.27
N VAL A 167 36.85 14.37 14.33
CA VAL A 167 36.80 13.01 13.78
C VAL A 167 35.83 12.91 12.61
N LYS A 168 35.36 14.06 12.09
CA LYS A 168 34.37 14.11 11.01
C LYS A 168 34.85 13.41 9.74
N SER A 169 36.09 13.67 9.33
CA SER A 169 36.65 13.07 8.11
C SER A 169 36.76 11.56 8.24
N ILE A 170 37.21 11.06 9.40
CA ILE A 170 37.33 9.63 9.71
C ILE A 170 35.95 8.95 9.62
N LEU A 171 34.94 9.54 10.26
CA LEU A 171 33.57 9.01 10.20
C LEU A 171 32.96 9.07 8.80
N SER A 172 33.35 10.06 7.98
CA SER A 172 32.88 10.19 6.60
C SER A 172 33.52 9.16 5.67
N GLU A 173 34.76 8.74 5.95
CA GLU A 173 35.47 7.72 5.17
C GLU A 173 34.97 6.29 5.45
N ILE A 174 34.55 6.02 6.68
CA ILE A 174 34.02 4.71 7.07
C ILE A 174 32.50 4.58 6.81
N ALA A 175 31.82 5.69 6.53
CA ALA A 175 30.41 5.68 6.16
C ALA A 175 30.25 5.05 4.77
N THR A 176 29.35 4.07 4.65
CA THR A 176 28.92 3.55 3.35
C THR A 176 27.63 4.20 2.89
N ASP A 177 27.19 3.93 1.66
CA ASP A 177 25.92 4.44 1.14
C ASP A 177 24.69 4.00 1.96
N GLU A 178 24.82 2.95 2.78
CA GLU A 178 23.70 2.32 3.50
C GLU A 178 23.79 2.44 5.03
N LYS A 179 25.00 2.45 5.60
CA LYS A 179 25.20 2.47 7.06
C LYS A 179 26.55 3.04 7.49
N LEU A 180 26.61 3.45 8.76
CA LEU A 180 27.82 3.80 9.47
C LEU A 180 27.96 2.91 10.70
N GLU A 181 29.04 2.14 10.74
CA GLU A 181 29.32 1.17 11.79
C GLU A 181 30.73 1.35 12.32
N PHE A 182 30.84 1.60 13.62
CA PHE A 182 32.13 1.79 14.28
C PHE A 182 32.05 1.52 15.78
N LYS A 183 33.21 1.33 16.39
CA LYS A 183 33.35 1.26 17.85
C LYS A 183 34.02 2.54 18.34
N VAL A 184 33.41 3.21 19.32
CA VAL A 184 33.98 4.43 19.89
C VAL A 184 35.23 4.06 20.69
N GLY A 185 36.39 4.59 20.28
CA GLY A 185 37.64 4.33 21.00
C GLY A 185 38.86 4.95 20.34
N ASN A 186 39.98 4.88 21.06
CA ASN A 186 41.24 5.51 20.68
C ASN A 186 41.89 4.86 19.46
N ASP A 187 41.56 3.59 19.18
CA ASP A 187 42.04 2.86 18.01
C ASP A 187 41.59 3.51 16.70
N LEU A 188 40.46 4.23 16.71
CA LEU A 188 39.86 4.85 15.53
C LEU A 188 40.01 6.38 15.50
N PHE A 189 40.05 7.03 16.66
CA PHE A 189 39.93 8.49 16.78
C PHE A 189 41.17 9.19 17.36
N ASP A 190 42.23 8.42 17.63
CA ASP A 190 43.39 8.80 18.43
C ASP A 190 43.02 9.28 19.85
N ASP A 191 44.00 9.30 20.76
CA ASP A 191 43.74 9.73 22.14
C ASP A 191 44.06 11.23 22.35
N PRO A 192 43.04 12.11 22.48
CA PRO A 192 43.24 13.53 22.78
C PRO A 192 43.67 13.80 24.23
N ILE A 193 43.39 12.89 25.17
CA ILE A 193 43.72 13.05 26.59
C ILE A 193 43.80 11.70 27.31
N TYR A 194 45.01 11.37 27.74
CA TYR A 194 45.30 10.10 28.40
C TYR A 194 44.67 10.01 29.80
N GLY A 195 44.13 8.83 30.12
CA GLY A 195 43.63 8.49 31.46
C GLY A 195 42.26 9.06 31.83
N GLU A 196 41.63 9.83 30.95
CA GLU A 196 40.28 10.38 31.15
C GLU A 196 39.24 9.61 30.32
N PRO A 197 38.00 9.42 30.84
CA PRO A 197 36.93 8.79 30.10
C PRO A 197 36.46 9.71 28.97
N LYS A 198 36.60 9.27 27.73
CA LYS A 198 36.27 10.06 26.54
C LYS A 198 34.88 9.78 26.01
N ARG A 199 34.36 10.75 25.25
CA ARG A 199 33.05 10.68 24.62
C ARG A 199 33.10 11.21 23.21
N LEU A 200 32.27 10.64 22.35
CA LEU A 200 32.02 11.12 21.00
C LEU A 200 30.74 11.95 21.00
N TYR A 201 30.86 13.18 20.52
CA TYR A 201 29.75 14.05 20.17
C TYR A 201 29.57 13.99 18.67
N LEU A 202 28.39 13.58 18.22
CA LEU A 202 28.06 13.39 16.82
C LEU A 202 26.81 14.20 16.47
N LYS A 203 26.94 15.08 15.48
CA LYS A 203 25.83 15.83 14.90
C LYS A 203 25.68 15.43 13.44
N ILE A 204 24.56 14.80 13.13
CA ILE A 204 24.25 14.25 11.81
C ILE A 204 22.94 14.81 11.30
N GLU A 205 22.87 14.96 9.99
CA GLU A 205 21.69 15.33 9.23
C GLU A 205 21.25 14.09 8.44
N ILE A 206 20.02 13.63 8.68
CA ILE A 206 19.41 12.50 7.98
C ILE A 206 18.12 13.02 7.34
N GLY A 207 18.13 13.22 6.02
CA GLY A 207 17.05 13.94 5.35
C GLY A 207 16.98 15.38 5.87
N ASP A 208 15.83 15.78 6.42
CA ASP A 208 15.62 17.12 6.98
C ASP A 208 15.75 17.18 8.52
N GLU A 209 16.09 16.07 9.17
CA GLU A 209 16.26 15.99 10.62
C GLU A 209 17.73 16.10 11.04
N ILE A 210 18.01 16.97 12.00
CA ILE A 210 19.31 17.09 12.65
C ILE A 210 19.27 16.36 13.99
N LEU A 211 20.09 15.33 14.13
CA LEU A 211 20.23 14.54 15.34
C LEU A 211 21.59 14.82 15.99
N GLU A 212 21.53 15.09 17.29
CA GLU A 212 22.71 15.20 18.15
C GLU A 212 22.76 14.00 19.08
N GLN A 213 23.88 13.28 19.07
CA GLN A 213 24.04 12.04 19.82
C GLN A 213 25.40 12.04 20.53
N GLU A 214 25.41 11.47 21.73
CA GLU A 214 26.60 11.33 22.55
C GLU A 214 26.85 9.86 22.88
N TYR A 215 28.08 9.42 22.69
CA TYR A 215 28.48 8.04 22.91
C TYR A 215 29.71 7.96 23.80
N ASN A 216 29.63 7.15 24.86
CA ASN A 216 30.79 6.85 25.71
C ASN A 216 31.79 5.96 24.97
N GLU A 217 33.07 6.13 25.32
CA GLU A 217 34.16 5.24 24.89
C GLU A 217 33.84 3.75 25.17
N GLY A 218 34.18 2.89 24.21
CA GLY A 218 33.95 1.45 24.24
C GLY A 218 32.63 0.99 23.63
N LYS A 219 31.69 1.90 23.32
CA LYS A 219 30.38 1.55 22.75
C LYS A 219 30.47 1.28 21.24
N SER A 220 29.85 0.19 20.79
CA SER A 220 29.63 -0.07 19.36
C SER A 220 28.38 0.67 18.89
N VAL A 221 28.50 1.37 17.76
CA VAL A 221 27.46 2.22 17.18
C VAL A 221 27.21 1.78 15.74
N THR A 222 25.94 1.58 15.40
CA THR A 222 25.49 1.27 14.05
C THR A 222 24.31 2.18 13.71
N ILE A 223 24.49 3.03 12.71
CA ILE A 223 23.48 3.96 12.20
C ILE A 223 23.14 3.53 10.78
N PHE A 224 21.86 3.29 10.51
CA PHE A 224 21.37 2.94 9.18
C PHE A 224 20.82 4.19 8.50
N PHE A 225 21.17 4.40 7.24
CA PHE A 225 20.77 5.57 6.44
C PHE A 225 19.52 5.32 5.60
N ASP A 226 19.17 4.05 5.45
CA ASP A 226 17.93 3.59 4.83
C ASP A 226 16.96 3.07 5.91
N GLU A 227 15.69 3.42 5.78
CA GLU A 227 14.58 2.94 6.62
C GLU A 227 14.30 1.44 6.45
N SER A 228 15.00 0.76 5.55
CA SER A 228 14.93 -0.70 5.33
C SER A 228 15.57 -1.53 6.47
N ARG A 229 15.17 -1.29 7.72
CA ARG A 229 15.58 -2.16 8.84
C ARG A 229 15.01 -3.58 8.69
N PRO A 230 15.84 -4.64 8.81
CA PRO A 230 15.42 -5.84 9.51
C PRO A 230 15.32 -5.50 11.00
N GLN A 231 14.13 -5.61 11.58
CA GLN A 231 13.99 -5.63 13.04
C GLN A 231 14.24 -7.06 13.51
N ASP A 232 15.34 -7.26 14.22
CA ASP A 232 15.50 -8.41 15.12
C ASP A 232 14.64 -8.23 16.38
#